data_AF-A0A8J8GC99-F1
#
_entry.id   AF-A0A8J8GC99-F1
#
_cell.length_a   1.000
_cell.length_b   1.000
_cell.length_c   1.000
_cell.angle_alpha   90.00
_cell.angle_beta   90.00
_cell.angle_gamma   90.00
#
_symmetry.space_group_name_H-M   'P 1'
#
loop_
_entity.id
_entity.type
_entity.pdbx_description
1 polymer ?
#
loop_
_entity_poly.entity_id
_entity_poly.type
_entity_poly.pdbx_seq_one_letter_code
_entity_poly.pdbx_strand_id
1 'polypeptide(L)'
;MINGIEKIYENSENVKVHYVGFITNNARYDFAITYSTMFFGKSLLTCLQTGRTMLVDGEDIQDPEHFCRLFNHCDDQEFQTLSNFFSTKIPSSFHSEQY
;
A
#
# COMPACT_ATOMS: atom_id res chain seq x y z
N MET A 1 -15.41 -22.97 -25.06
CA MET A 1 -16.27 -21.86 -24.60
C MET A 1 -16.78 -22.21 -23.22
N ILE A 2 -16.54 -21.37 -22.22
CA ILE A 2 -17.03 -21.60 -20.86
C ILE A 2 -18.45 -21.03 -20.82
N ASN A 3 -19.46 -21.89 -20.69
CA ASN A 3 -20.85 -21.50 -20.52
C ASN A 3 -21.22 -21.62 -19.03
N GLY A 4 -20.89 -20.60 -18.24
CA GLY A 4 -21.17 -20.57 -16.80
C GLY A 4 -20.13 -19.82 -15.98
N ILE A 5 -20.29 -19.82 -14.65
CA ILE A 5 -19.29 -19.29 -13.71
C ILE A 5 -18.26 -20.39 -13.43
N GLU A 6 -16.99 -20.12 -13.68
CA GLU A 6 -15.86 -21.02 -13.38
C GLU A 6 -14.98 -20.42 -12.28
N LYS A 7 -14.77 -21.18 -11.20
CA LYS A 7 -13.88 -20.79 -10.10
C LYS A 7 -12.45 -21.13 -10.47
N ILE A 8 -11.60 -20.11 -10.63
CA ILE A 8 -10.20 -20.28 -11.05
C ILE A 8 -9.23 -20.53 -9.89
N TYR A 9 -9.48 -19.96 -8.70
CA TYR A 9 -8.73 -20.26 -7.47
C TYR A 9 -9.48 -19.76 -6.23
N GLU A 10 -9.09 -20.25 -5.05
CA GLU A 10 -9.41 -19.67 -3.74
C GLU A 10 -8.24 -19.99 -2.81
N ASN A 11 -7.63 -18.96 -2.25
CA ASN A 11 -6.57 -19.10 -1.26
C ASN A 11 -6.93 -18.24 -0.03
N SER A 12 -6.54 -18.72 1.15
CA SER A 12 -6.64 -17.98 2.40
C SER A 12 -5.27 -17.93 3.05
N GLU A 13 -4.90 -16.75 3.55
CA GLU A 13 -3.63 -16.51 4.25
C GLU A 13 -3.92 -15.75 5.55
N ASN A 14 -3.27 -16.13 6.64
CA ASN A 14 -3.25 -15.34 7.86
C ASN A 14 -2.17 -14.27 7.70
N VAL A 15 -2.60 -13.04 7.41
CA VAL A 15 -1.70 -11.92 7.15
C VAL A 15 -1.54 -11.02 8.37
N LYS A 16 -0.37 -10.40 8.47
CA LYS A 16 -0.17 -9.30 9.42
C LYS A 16 -0.69 -8.01 8.81
N VAL A 17 -1.47 -7.26 9.57
CA VAL A 17 -1.92 -5.91 9.21
C VAL A 17 -1.43 -4.92 10.25
N HIS A 18 -0.88 -3.79 9.80
CA HIS A 18 -0.55 -2.66 10.66
C HIS A 18 -1.51 -1.52 10.38
N TYR A 19 -2.15 -1.02 11.43
CA TYR A 19 -2.98 0.17 11.36
C TYR A 19 -2.20 1.37 11.89
N VAL A 20 -2.13 2.43 11.09
CA VAL A 20 -1.34 3.63 11.42
C VAL A 20 -2.19 4.87 11.19
N GLY A 21 -2.26 5.73 12.21
CA GLY A 21 -2.98 7.00 12.13
C GLY A 21 -2.01 8.19 12.21
N PHE A 22 -2.28 9.22 11.42
CA PHE A 22 -1.61 10.51 11.48
C PHE A 22 -2.63 11.64 11.62
N ILE A 23 -2.23 12.70 12.30
CA ILE A 23 -2.97 13.96 12.34
C ILE A 23 -1.99 15.07 11.96
N THR A 24 -2.38 15.89 11.00
CA THR A 24 -1.68 17.10 10.56
C THR A 24 -2.58 18.31 10.86
N ASN A 25 -2.08 19.51 10.57
CA ASN A 25 -2.91 20.71 10.70
C ASN A 25 -4.08 20.74 9.68
N ASN A 26 -3.94 20.01 8.57
CA ASN A 26 -4.84 20.08 7.43
C ASN A 26 -5.73 18.83 7.31
N ALA A 27 -5.26 17.68 7.81
CA ALA A 27 -5.93 16.40 7.61
C ALA A 27 -5.65 15.40 8.74
N ARG A 28 -6.55 14.42 8.83
CA ARG A 28 -6.29 13.16 9.51
C ARG A 28 -6.04 12.11 8.45
N TYR A 29 -5.17 11.15 8.71
CA TYR A 29 -4.96 9.98 7.86
C TYR A 29 -5.08 8.70 8.67
N ASP A 30 -5.75 7.69 8.14
CA ASP A 30 -5.81 6.35 8.71
C ASP A 30 -5.41 5.35 7.63
N PHE A 31 -4.38 4.53 7.90
CA PHE A 31 -3.82 3.59 6.95
C PHE A 31 -3.86 2.17 7.47
N ALA A 32 -4.00 1.22 6.55
CA ALA A 32 -3.74 -0.19 6.78
C ALA A 32 -2.63 -0.66 5.84
N ILE A 33 -1.59 -1.29 6.39
CA ILE A 33 -0.53 -1.95 5.63
C ILE A 33 -0.74 -3.45 5.77
N THR A 34 -1.03 -4.13 4.67
CA THR A 34 -1.21 -5.58 4.62
C THR A 34 0.00 -6.24 3.96
N TYR A 35 0.59 -7.17 4.68
CA TYR A 35 1.75 -7.94 4.21
C TYR A 35 1.28 -9.34 3.82
N SER A 36 1.28 -9.63 2.53
CA SER A 36 0.89 -10.93 1.97
C SER A 36 1.97 -11.45 1.05
N THR A 37 2.19 -12.76 1.10
CA THR A 37 3.09 -13.45 0.15
C THR A 37 2.57 -13.39 -1.29
N MET A 38 1.26 -13.19 -1.49
CA MET A 38 0.62 -13.04 -2.80
C MET A 38 0.94 -11.74 -3.53
N PHE A 39 1.60 -10.79 -2.86
CA PHE A 39 1.98 -9.49 -3.43
C PHE A 39 3.45 -9.45 -3.90
N PHE A 40 4.12 -10.61 -3.98
CA PHE A 40 5.45 -10.76 -4.59
C PHE A 40 6.50 -9.78 -4.02
N GLY A 41 6.49 -9.59 -2.70
CA GLY A 41 7.44 -8.71 -2.00
C GLY A 41 6.98 -7.26 -1.84
N LYS A 42 5.90 -6.83 -2.52
CA LYS A 42 5.23 -5.54 -2.24
C LYS A 42 4.27 -5.67 -1.06
N SER A 43 3.94 -4.53 -0.46
CA SER A 43 2.89 -4.42 0.57
C SER A 43 1.63 -3.80 -0.02
N LEU A 44 0.44 -4.18 0.45
CA LEU A 44 -0.79 -3.46 0.09
C LEU A 44 -1.01 -2.34 1.12
N LEU A 45 -0.85 -1.09 0.67
CA LEU A 45 -1.15 0.09 1.45
C LEU A 45 -2.55 0.60 1.13
N THR A 46 -3.38 0.77 2.15
CA THR A 46 -4.76 1.25 2.04
C THR A 46 -4.94 2.53 2.83
N CYS A 47 -5.45 3.59 2.21
CA CYS A 47 -5.99 4.74 2.93
C CYS A 47 -7.44 4.44 3.31
N LEU A 48 -7.71 4.27 4.60
CA LEU A 48 -9.02 3.84 5.11
C LEU A 48 -10.11 4.92 4.97
N GLN A 49 -9.71 6.19 4.80
CA GLN A 49 -10.64 7.29 4.62
C GLN A 49 -11.09 7.44 3.16
N THR A 50 -10.19 7.22 2.21
CA THR A 50 -10.48 7.32 0.78
C THR A 50 -10.90 5.98 0.19
N GLY A 51 -10.59 4.87 0.87
CA GLY A 51 -10.74 3.50 0.37
C GLY A 51 -9.73 3.14 -0.73
N ARG A 52 -8.82 4.05 -1.10
CA ARG A 52 -7.83 3.80 -2.16
C ARG A 52 -6.75 2.86 -1.64
N THR A 53 -6.34 1.94 -2.50
CA THR A 53 -5.31 0.94 -2.21
C THR A 53 -4.26 0.92 -3.30
N MET A 54 -3.04 0.55 -2.93
CA MET A 54 -1.91 0.45 -3.85
C MET A 54 -0.95 -0.63 -3.37
N LEU A 55 -0.41 -1.42 -4.30
CA LEU A 55 0.74 -2.28 -4.03
C LEU A 55 1.99 -1.41 -4.10
N VAL A 56 2.78 -1.44 -3.03
CA VAL A 56 3.92 -0.54 -2.85
C VAL A 56 5.16 -1.28 -2.35
N ASP A 57 6.30 -0.89 -2.88
CA ASP A 57 7.62 -1.15 -2.30
C ASP A 57 8.28 0.15 -1.82
N GLY A 58 9.54 0.07 -1.38
CA GLY A 58 10.29 1.23 -0.93
C GLY A 58 10.49 2.33 -1.98
N GLU A 59 10.56 2.00 -3.28
CA GLU A 59 10.72 2.98 -4.36
C GLU A 59 9.40 3.72 -4.60
N ASP A 60 8.28 2.98 -4.65
CA ASP A 60 6.93 3.54 -4.82
C ASP A 60 6.57 4.58 -3.72
N ILE A 61 7.08 4.38 -2.50
CA ILE A 61 6.85 5.29 -1.36
C ILE A 61 7.63 6.59 -1.48
N GLN A 62 8.73 6.59 -2.24
CA GLN A 62 9.59 7.75 -2.45
C GLN A 62 9.18 8.56 -3.69
N ASP A 63 8.27 8.05 -4.52
CA ASP A 63 7.67 8.79 -5.63
C ASP A 63 6.44 9.58 -5.17
N PRO A 64 6.49 10.92 -5.09
CA PRO A 64 5.35 11.73 -4.68
C PRO A 64 4.17 11.63 -5.63
N GLU A 65 4.39 11.49 -6.95
CA GLU A 65 3.29 11.41 -7.91
C GLU A 65 2.50 10.10 -7.75
N HIS A 66 3.19 9.02 -7.40
CA HIS A 66 2.57 7.73 -7.18
C HIS A 66 1.95 7.66 -5.78
N PHE A 67 2.73 7.95 -4.74
CA PHE A 67 2.32 7.84 -3.35
C PHE A 67 1.14 8.76 -3.02
N CYS A 68 1.16 10.00 -3.53
CA CYS A 68 0.10 10.96 -3.22
C CYS A 68 -1.28 10.58 -3.81
N ARG A 69 -1.36 9.65 -4.77
CA ARG A 69 -2.65 9.20 -5.34
C ARG A 69 -3.53 8.48 -4.31
N LEU A 70 -2.95 7.96 -3.23
CA LEU A 70 -3.69 7.34 -2.13
C LEU A 70 -4.51 8.35 -1.31
N PHE A 71 -4.13 9.62 -1.33
CA PHE A 71 -4.72 10.65 -0.47
C PHE A 71 -5.65 11.60 -1.25
N ASN A 72 -6.47 12.35 -0.52
CA ASN A 72 -7.24 13.46 -1.09
C ASN A 72 -6.44 14.76 -1.10
N HIS A 73 -5.54 14.93 -0.14
CA HIS A 73 -4.62 16.04 0.02
C HIS A 73 -3.24 15.47 0.33
N CYS A 74 -2.19 16.04 -0.26
CA CYS A 74 -0.80 15.62 -0.07
C CYS A 74 0.08 16.82 -0.41
N ASP A 75 0.38 17.65 0.59
CA ASP A 75 1.40 18.69 0.40
C ASP A 75 2.82 18.12 0.59
N ASP A 76 3.83 18.90 0.23
CA ASP A 76 5.24 18.46 0.29
C ASP A 76 5.66 18.04 1.71
N GLN A 77 5.17 18.72 2.74
CA GLN A 77 5.52 18.42 4.14
C GLN A 77 4.86 17.11 4.59
N GLU A 78 3.59 16.93 4.25
CA GLU A 78 2.84 15.69 4.50
C GLU A 78 3.47 14.52 3.75
N PHE A 79 3.79 14.70 2.47
CA PHE A 79 4.49 13.70 1.66
C PHE A 79 5.79 13.26 2.34
N GLN A 80 6.67 14.21 2.67
CA GLN A 80 7.96 13.90 3.31
C GLN A 80 7.78 13.16 4.64
N THR A 81 6.83 13.59 5.47
CA THR A 81 6.58 12.97 6.78
C THR A 81 6.07 11.54 6.64
N LEU A 82 5.06 11.36 5.79
CA LEU A 82 4.43 10.07 5.56
C LEU A 82 5.41 9.12 4.87
N SER A 83 6.04 9.54 3.77
CA SER A 83 7.01 8.76 3.01
C SER A 83 8.14 8.25 3.90
N ASN A 84 8.75 9.13 4.71
CA ASN A 84 9.80 8.74 5.66
C ASN A 84 9.34 7.66 6.64
N PHE A 85 8.13 7.80 7.20
CA PHE A 85 7.60 6.78 8.09
C PHE A 85 7.37 5.46 7.34
N PHE A 86 6.72 5.50 6.19
CA PHE A 86 6.35 4.30 5.44
C PHE A 86 7.56 3.54 4.92
N SER A 87 8.65 4.22 4.55
CA SER A 87 9.92 3.57 4.22
C SER A 87 10.54 2.79 5.37
N THR A 88 10.15 3.04 6.63
CA THR A 88 10.55 2.19 7.77
C THR A 88 9.70 0.93 7.93
N LYS A 89 8.54 0.87 7.27
CA LYS A 89 7.54 -0.21 7.40
C LYS A 89 7.39 -1.05 6.15
N ILE A 90 7.64 -0.47 4.98
CA ILE A 90 7.48 -1.11 3.69
C ILE A 90 8.86 -1.61 3.25
N PRO A 91 8.99 -2.90 2.91
CA PRO A 91 10.24 -3.45 2.45
C PRO A 91 10.63 -2.82 1.11
N SER A 92 11.92 -2.58 0.93
CA SER A 92 12.49 -2.44 -0.41
C SER A 92 12.33 -3.78 -1.12
N SER A 93 11.63 -3.80 -2.25
CA SER A 93 11.48 -5.03 -3.01
C SER A 93 12.83 -5.49 -3.51
N PHE A 94 13.20 -6.73 -3.21
CA PHE A 94 14.24 -7.40 -3.98
C PHE A 94 13.62 -7.76 -5.33
N HIS A 95 14.03 -7.07 -6.40
CA HIS A 95 13.74 -7.52 -7.77
C HIS A 95 14.39 -8.89 -7.96
N SER A 96 13.65 -9.97 -7.69
CA SER A 96 13.94 -11.23 -8.37
C SER A 96 13.23 -11.12 -9.72
N GLU A 97 14.02 -11.06 -10.80
CA GLU A 97 13.49 -11.15 -12.16
C GLU A 97 12.58 -12.38 -12.23
N GLN A 98 11.29 -12.14 -12.49
CA GLN A 98 10.35 -13.23 -12.74
C GLN A 98 10.61 -13.78 -14.14
N TYR A 99 11.04 -15.05 -14.19
CA TYR A 99 11.06 -15.90 -15.38
C TYR A 99 9.72 -16.59 -15.58
#